data_AF-A0A6B2GDA4-F1
#
_entry.id   AF-A0A6B2GDA4-F1
#
_cell.length_a   1.000
_cell.length_b   1.000
_cell.length_c   1.000
_cell.angle_alpha   90.00
_cell.angle_beta   90.00
_cell.angle_gamma   90.00
#
_symmetry.space_group_name_H-M   'P 1'
#
loop_
_entity.id
_entity.type
_entity.pdbx_description
1 polymer ?
#
loop_
_entity_poly.entity_id
_entity_poly.type
_entity_poly.pdbx_seq_one_letter_code
_entity_poly.pdbx_strand_id
1 'polypeptide(L)'
;ASASELVINGLNPYITVKSIGTKTVGKYVASIKVYDSKDLGRAGANPNHTYAMQPIVLEELNKLDFNDKDGFDPTILLPEDYGNLGILGDENEPLFKATLDLISTGGKLISAQKELFLEKPFSGSNEQKLKQTMVVDKKINSHQ
;
A
#
# COMPACT_ATOMS: atom_id res chain seq x y z
N ALA A 1 0.90 1.49 0.39
CA ALA A 1 0.07 0.42 -0.20
C ALA A 1 -1.37 0.91 -0.35
N SER A 2 -2.00 0.63 -1.51
CA SER A 2 -3.36 1.00 -1.97
C SER A 2 -3.30 1.46 -3.42
N ALA A 3 -3.41 2.76 -3.74
CA ALA A 3 -3.49 3.27 -5.12
C ALA A 3 -2.41 2.73 -6.09
N SER A 4 -1.17 2.50 -5.62
CA SER A 4 -0.12 1.89 -6.46
C SER A 4 -0.42 0.43 -6.83
N GLU A 5 -1.01 -0.35 -5.93
CA GLU A 5 -1.44 -1.73 -6.19
C GLU A 5 -2.69 -1.78 -7.07
N LEU A 6 -3.60 -0.81 -6.91
CA LEU A 6 -4.71 -0.62 -7.85
C LEU A 6 -4.20 -0.39 -9.28
N VAL A 7 -3.16 0.43 -9.45
CA VAL A 7 -2.55 0.68 -10.76
C VAL A 7 -1.93 -0.59 -11.34
N ILE A 8 -1.15 -1.33 -10.54
CA ILE A 8 -0.56 -2.62 -10.97
C ILE A 8 -1.68 -3.58 -11.39
N ASN A 9 -2.65 -3.82 -10.50
CA ASN A 9 -3.73 -4.78 -10.75
C ASN A 9 -4.61 -4.37 -11.93
N GLY A 10 -4.92 -3.08 -12.06
CA GLY A 10 -5.75 -2.53 -13.12
C GLY A 10 -5.11 -2.59 -14.51
N LEU A 11 -3.77 -2.50 -14.59
CA LEU A 11 -3.03 -2.56 -15.85
C LEU A 11 -2.68 -3.99 -16.29
N ASN A 12 -2.54 -4.93 -15.35
CA ASN A 12 -2.18 -6.33 -15.64
C ASN A 12 -2.99 -7.02 -16.75
N PRO A 13 -4.33 -6.80 -16.90
CA PRO A 13 -5.10 -7.39 -17.99
C PRO A 13 -4.77 -6.84 -19.39
N TYR A 14 -4.06 -5.72 -19.49
CA TYR A 14 -3.88 -4.98 -20.74
C TYR A 14 -2.43 -4.90 -21.19
N ILE A 15 -1.48 -4.81 -20.25
CA ILE A 15 -0.06 -4.69 -20.52
C ILE A 15 0.75 -5.53 -19.54
N THR A 16 1.96 -5.91 -19.93
CA THR A 16 2.93 -6.53 -19.02
C THR A 16 3.52 -5.46 -18.10
N VAL A 17 3.07 -5.45 -16.84
CA VAL A 17 3.66 -4.63 -15.79
C VAL A 17 4.89 -5.36 -15.23
N LYS A 18 6.04 -4.69 -15.19
CA LYS A 18 7.25 -5.18 -14.52
C LYS A 18 7.58 -4.28 -13.34
N SER A 19 7.85 -4.86 -12.19
CA SER A 19 8.12 -4.15 -10.93
C SER A 19 9.50 -4.52 -10.37
N ILE A 20 10.15 -3.56 -9.74
CA ILE A 20 11.44 -3.73 -9.06
C ILE A 20 11.27 -3.23 -7.63
N GLY A 21 11.78 -3.96 -6.66
CA GLY A 21 11.59 -3.64 -5.24
C GLY A 21 11.33 -4.89 -4.42
N THR A 22 10.48 -4.76 -3.41
CA THR A 22 10.00 -5.86 -2.56
C THR A 22 8.53 -6.20 -2.85
N LYS A 23 8.06 -7.31 -2.27
CA LYS A 23 6.64 -7.70 -2.37
C LYS A 23 5.75 -6.60 -1.80
N THR A 24 4.66 -6.27 -2.51
CA THR A 24 3.71 -5.28 -2.04
C THR A 24 2.88 -5.82 -0.86
N VAL A 25 2.09 -4.95 -0.21
CA VAL A 25 1.42 -5.28 1.07
C VAL A 25 0.14 -6.10 0.88
N GLY A 26 -0.53 -6.01 -0.27
CA GLY A 26 -1.80 -6.68 -0.53
C GLY A 26 -3.02 -5.86 -0.11
N LYS A 27 -2.99 -4.52 -0.25
CA LYS A 27 -4.15 -3.68 0.08
C LYS A 27 -5.03 -3.47 -1.16
N TYR A 28 -6.11 -4.25 -1.23
CA TYR A 28 -7.10 -4.30 -2.33
C TYR A 28 -8.44 -3.62 -1.99
N VAL A 29 -8.49 -2.81 -0.93
CA VAL A 29 -9.72 -2.17 -0.45
C VAL A 29 -9.55 -0.66 -0.35
N ALA A 30 -10.65 0.06 -0.59
CA ALA A 30 -10.70 1.52 -0.49
C ALA A 30 -11.68 2.00 0.60
N SER A 31 -11.34 3.13 1.19
CA SER A 31 -12.12 3.80 2.23
C SER A 31 -12.52 5.20 1.80
N ILE A 32 -13.62 5.69 2.36
CA ILE A 32 -14.01 7.09 2.29
C ILE A 32 -13.89 7.74 3.66
N LYS A 33 -13.68 9.05 3.70
CA LYS A 33 -13.71 9.82 4.95
C LYS A 33 -15.14 10.21 5.27
N VAL A 34 -15.57 9.92 6.49
CA VAL A 34 -16.90 10.27 7.00
C VAL A 34 -16.76 11.13 8.25
N TYR A 35 -17.48 12.25 8.27
CA TYR A 35 -17.58 13.16 9.41
C TYR A 35 -18.93 12.99 10.11
N ASP A 36 -19.02 13.49 11.34
CA ASP A 36 -20.23 13.52 12.17
C ASP A 36 -21.19 14.66 11.74
N SER A 37 -21.48 14.74 10.46
CA SER A 37 -22.37 15.72 9.86
C SER A 37 -23.56 15.04 9.20
N LYS A 38 -24.59 15.82 8.85
CA LYS A 38 -25.83 15.30 8.24
C LYS A 38 -25.58 14.61 6.89
N ASP A 39 -24.63 15.10 6.11
CA ASP A 39 -24.26 14.60 4.79
C ASP A 39 -22.96 13.77 4.81
N LEU A 40 -22.42 13.47 6.00
CA LEU A 40 -21.15 12.79 6.20
C LEU A 40 -19.92 13.56 5.68
N GLY A 41 -20.10 14.79 5.19
CA GLY A 41 -19.06 15.67 4.68
C GLY A 41 -18.48 16.62 5.74
N ARG A 42 -17.43 17.37 5.39
CA ARG A 42 -16.80 18.28 6.38
C ARG A 42 -17.70 19.46 6.75
N ALA A 43 -18.61 19.87 5.87
CA ALA A 43 -19.52 20.97 6.11
C ALA A 43 -20.52 20.61 7.24
N GLY A 44 -20.64 21.49 8.24
CA GLY A 44 -21.55 21.27 9.37
C GLY A 44 -21.10 20.23 10.39
N ALA A 45 -19.90 19.64 10.24
CA ALA A 45 -19.30 18.79 11.26
C ALA A 45 -18.85 19.64 12.48
N ASN A 46 -18.91 19.07 13.68
CA ASN A 46 -18.54 19.79 14.90
C ASN A 46 -17.04 20.17 14.86
N PRO A 47 -16.68 21.46 14.97
CA PRO A 47 -15.28 21.88 14.93
C PRO A 47 -14.47 21.38 16.13
N ASN A 48 -15.12 21.01 17.25
CA ASN A 48 -14.45 20.45 18.42
C ASN A 48 -14.08 18.96 18.24
N HIS A 49 -14.61 18.28 17.23
CA HIS A 49 -14.24 16.91 16.93
C HIS A 49 -12.99 16.88 16.05
N THR A 50 -11.95 16.20 16.55
CA THR A 50 -10.63 16.08 15.90
C THR A 50 -10.44 14.74 15.19
N TYR A 51 -11.50 13.93 15.09
CA TYR A 51 -11.50 12.61 14.48
C TYR A 51 -12.53 12.53 13.34
N ALA A 52 -12.32 11.57 12.43
CA ALA A 52 -13.24 11.21 11.37
C ALA A 52 -13.16 9.70 11.14
N MET A 53 -14.24 9.07 10.68
CA MET A 53 -14.24 7.65 10.37
C MET A 53 -13.67 7.38 8.97
N GLN A 54 -13.02 6.22 8.82
CA GLN A 54 -12.51 5.68 7.54
C GLN A 54 -13.09 4.29 7.31
N PRO A 55 -14.41 4.15 7.07
CA PRO A 55 -14.97 2.84 6.74
C PRO A 55 -14.40 2.33 5.42
N ILE A 56 -14.13 1.03 5.36
CA ILE A 56 -13.89 0.32 4.11
C ILE A 56 -15.24 0.18 3.41
N VAL A 57 -15.31 0.63 2.15
CA VAL A 57 -16.57 0.68 1.39
C VAL A 57 -16.47 0.05 0.00
N LEU A 58 -15.28 -0.30 -0.45
CA LEU A 58 -15.03 -0.87 -1.77
C LEU A 58 -13.99 -1.98 -1.70
N GLU A 59 -14.19 -2.98 -2.56
CA GLU A 59 -13.20 -3.98 -2.94
C GLU A 59 -12.76 -3.69 -4.37
N GLU A 60 -11.45 -3.71 -4.61
CA GLU A 60 -10.85 -3.46 -5.92
C GLU A 60 -10.65 -4.78 -6.64
N LEU A 61 -11.20 -4.89 -7.85
CA LEU A 61 -11.02 -6.01 -8.77
C LEU A 61 -10.58 -5.47 -10.14
N ASN A 62 -9.73 -6.21 -10.83
CA ASN A 62 -9.35 -5.86 -12.20
C ASN A 62 -10.40 -6.35 -13.22
N LYS A 63 -10.17 -6.15 -14.53
CA LYS A 63 -11.11 -6.57 -15.59
C LYS A 63 -11.38 -8.09 -15.65
N LEU A 64 -10.55 -8.89 -14.99
CA LEU A 64 -10.69 -10.34 -14.90
C LEU A 64 -11.29 -10.77 -13.55
N ASP A 65 -11.93 -9.85 -12.82
CA ASP A 65 -12.50 -10.07 -11.49
C ASP A 65 -11.48 -10.60 -10.47
N PHE A 66 -10.20 -10.17 -10.59
CA PHE A 66 -9.09 -10.64 -9.76
C PHE A 66 -8.53 -9.55 -8.83
N ASN A 67 -8.12 -9.95 -7.63
CA ASN A 67 -7.26 -9.21 -6.71
C ASN A 67 -6.27 -10.12 -5.97
N ASP A 68 -5.23 -9.51 -5.40
CA ASP A 68 -4.23 -10.20 -4.57
C ASP A 68 -4.19 -9.60 -3.16
N LYS A 69 -4.56 -10.41 -2.18
CA LYS A 69 -4.65 -10.04 -0.76
C LYS A 69 -3.32 -10.17 -0.04
N ASP A 70 -2.38 -10.92 -0.62
CA ASP A 70 -1.04 -11.15 -0.09
C ASP A 70 0.01 -10.25 -0.77
N GLY A 71 -0.43 -9.43 -1.75
CA GLY A 71 0.40 -8.48 -2.49
C GLY A 71 1.06 -9.10 -3.72
N PHE A 72 1.54 -8.24 -4.62
CA PHE A 72 2.20 -8.61 -5.86
C PHE A 72 3.70 -8.82 -5.64
N ASP A 73 4.22 -9.95 -6.10
CA ASP A 73 5.66 -10.20 -6.13
C ASP A 73 6.37 -9.31 -7.16
N PRO A 74 7.59 -8.84 -6.86
CA PRO A 74 8.35 -8.02 -7.79
C PRO A 74 8.89 -8.87 -8.94
N THR A 75 9.00 -8.26 -10.13
CA THR A 75 9.72 -8.88 -11.25
C THR A 75 11.21 -9.03 -10.96
N ILE A 76 11.80 -8.04 -10.29
CA ILE A 76 13.15 -8.10 -9.73
C ILE A 76 13.07 -7.79 -8.24
N LEU A 77 13.39 -8.77 -7.40
CA LEU A 77 13.51 -8.56 -5.96
C LEU A 77 14.80 -7.77 -5.68
N LEU A 78 14.64 -6.49 -5.31
CA LEU A 78 15.71 -5.59 -4.94
C LEU A 78 15.24 -4.74 -3.76
N PRO A 79 15.53 -5.15 -2.52
CA PRO A 79 15.24 -4.33 -1.35
C PRO A 79 16.09 -3.06 -1.33
N GLU A 80 15.57 -1.99 -0.73
CA GLU A 80 16.35 -0.78 -0.50
C GLU A 80 17.44 -1.02 0.55
N ASP A 81 18.65 -0.50 0.30
CA ASP A 81 19.72 -0.47 1.28
C ASP A 81 19.79 0.92 1.91
N TYR A 82 19.49 1.02 3.21
CA TYR A 82 19.55 2.29 3.95
C TYR A 82 20.95 2.91 3.98
N GLY A 83 22.01 2.12 3.77
CA GLY A 83 23.38 2.61 3.62
C GLY A 83 23.69 3.17 2.23
N ASN A 84 22.82 2.90 1.25
CA ASN A 84 23.03 3.22 -0.16
C ASN A 84 21.71 3.56 -0.88
N LEU A 85 20.92 4.49 -0.34
CA LEU A 85 19.65 4.90 -0.96
C LEU A 85 19.82 5.74 -2.24
N GLY A 86 20.97 6.39 -2.42
CA GLY A 86 21.18 7.32 -3.53
C GLY A 86 20.29 8.58 -3.45
N ILE A 87 20.09 9.22 -4.61
CA ILE A 87 19.24 10.42 -4.77
C ILE A 87 18.14 10.08 -5.77
N LEU A 88 16.88 10.30 -5.40
CA LEU A 88 15.75 10.02 -6.28
C LEU A 88 15.89 10.75 -7.63
N GLY A 89 15.80 9.99 -8.73
CA GLY A 89 15.94 10.49 -10.09
C GLY A 89 17.38 10.55 -10.61
N ASP A 90 18.38 10.27 -9.78
CA ASP A 90 19.76 10.05 -10.22
C ASP A 90 19.89 8.66 -10.84
N GLU A 91 20.51 8.53 -12.01
CA GLU A 91 20.67 7.25 -12.73
C GLU A 91 21.45 6.19 -11.93
N ASN A 92 22.17 6.61 -10.88
CA ASN A 92 22.90 5.72 -9.97
C ASN A 92 22.10 5.33 -8.73
N GLU A 93 20.89 5.85 -8.53
CA GLU A 93 19.97 5.37 -7.50
C GLU A 93 19.65 3.89 -7.75
N PRO A 94 19.79 2.98 -6.75
CA PRO A 94 19.77 1.54 -7.00
C PRO A 94 18.53 0.99 -7.74
N LEU A 95 17.32 1.40 -7.34
CA LEU A 95 16.07 0.93 -7.94
C LEU A 95 15.88 1.51 -9.34
N PHE A 96 16.18 2.80 -9.52
CA PHE A 96 16.09 3.45 -10.82
C PHE A 96 17.13 2.89 -11.79
N LYS A 97 18.37 2.68 -11.35
CA LYS A 97 19.41 2.03 -12.14
C LYS A 97 18.97 0.63 -12.60
N ALA A 98 18.45 -0.18 -11.68
CA ALA A 98 17.93 -1.51 -12.02
C ALA A 98 16.77 -1.43 -13.04
N THR A 99 15.96 -0.38 -12.96
CA THR A 99 14.89 -0.11 -13.93
C THR A 99 15.45 0.21 -15.32
N LEU A 100 16.47 1.08 -15.40
CA LEU A 100 17.16 1.41 -16.65
C LEU A 100 17.85 0.20 -17.27
N ASP A 101 18.50 -0.63 -16.45
CA ASP A 101 19.13 -1.89 -16.88
C ASP A 101 18.07 -2.86 -17.44
N LEU A 102 16.91 -2.98 -16.78
CA LEU A 102 15.81 -3.83 -17.26
C LEU A 102 15.22 -3.33 -18.58
N ILE A 103 15.09 -2.01 -18.75
CA ILE A 103 14.60 -1.40 -20.00
C ILE A 103 15.61 -1.63 -21.14
N SER A 104 16.89 -1.32 -20.90
CA SER A 104 17.95 -1.41 -21.91
C SER A 104 18.21 -2.84 -22.40
N THR A 105 17.99 -3.85 -21.55
CA THR A 105 18.12 -5.27 -21.90
C THR A 105 16.90 -5.86 -22.61
N GLY A 106 15.86 -5.05 -22.87
CA GLY A 106 14.61 -5.49 -23.46
C GLY A 106 13.80 -6.40 -22.53
N GLY A 107 13.90 -6.19 -21.22
CA GLY A 107 13.14 -6.94 -20.23
C GLY A 107 13.67 -8.34 -19.92
N LYS A 108 14.89 -8.69 -20.38
CA LYS A 108 15.58 -9.94 -20.03
C LYS A 108 16.15 -9.81 -18.62
N LEU A 109 15.78 -10.73 -17.73
CA LEU A 109 16.32 -10.76 -16.38
C LEU A 109 17.80 -11.14 -16.44
N ILE A 110 18.69 -10.21 -16.12
CA ILE A 110 20.07 -10.54 -15.79
C ILE A 110 20.02 -11.14 -14.39
N SER A 111 20.39 -12.42 -14.26
CA SER A 111 20.46 -13.12 -12.99
C SER A 111 21.51 -12.46 -12.08
N ALA A 112 21.11 -11.46 -11.30
CA ALA A 112 21.92 -10.95 -10.21
C ALA A 112 21.94 -12.01 -9.10
N GLN A 113 23.14 -12.39 -8.67
CA GLN A 113 23.33 -13.41 -7.64
C GLN A 113 22.67 -12.96 -6.32
N LYS A 114 21.96 -13.91 -5.72
CA LYS A 114 21.21 -13.76 -4.48
C LYS A 114 22.17 -13.60 -3.30
N GLU A 115 22.47 -12.36 -2.90
CA GLU A 115 22.85 -12.12 -1.51
C GLU A 115 21.58 -12.04 -0.65
N LEU A 116 21.50 -12.92 0.33
CA LEU A 116 20.40 -13.03 1.28
C LEU A 116 20.45 -11.84 2.24
N PHE A 117 19.86 -10.71 1.86
CA PHE A 117 19.62 -9.62 2.80
C PHE A 117 18.55 -10.04 3.81
N LEU A 118 18.98 -10.30 5.04
CA LEU A 118 18.11 -10.42 6.20
C LEU A 118 17.62 -9.02 6.57
N GLU A 119 16.46 -8.62 6.05
CA GLU A 119 15.81 -7.43 6.56
C GLU A 119 15.47 -7.61 8.04
N LYS A 120 15.99 -6.72 8.89
CA LYS A 120 15.35 -6.44 10.17
C LYS A 120 14.21 -5.48 9.85
N PRO A 121 12.94 -5.85 10.05
CA PRO A 121 11.87 -4.87 9.93
C PRO A 121 12.18 -3.72 10.89
N PHE A 122 12.14 -2.49 10.36
CA PHE A 122 12.02 -1.32 11.23
C PHE A 122 10.65 -1.42 11.88
N SER A 123 10.58 -2.08 13.03
CA SER A 123 9.46 -1.98 13.95
C SER A 123 9.41 -0.52 14.39
N GLY A 124 8.64 0.29 13.66
CA GLY A 124 8.20 1.58 14.17
C GLY A 124 7.58 1.36 15.55
N SER A 125 7.75 2.32 16.45
CA SER A 125 7.23 2.30 17.82
C SER A 125 5.69 2.23 17.92
N ASN A 126 4.99 1.95 16.82
CA ASN A 126 3.55 1.84 16.69
C ASN A 126 3.07 0.46 16.20
N GLU A 127 3.89 -0.59 16.21
CA GLU A 127 3.39 -1.99 16.19
C GLU A 127 2.72 -2.38 17.52
N GLN A 128 1.89 -1.48 18.07
CA GLN A 128 0.72 -1.98 18.74
C GLN A 128 -0.19 -2.46 17.61
N LYS A 129 -0.45 -3.77 17.55
CA LYS A 129 -1.70 -4.27 16.97
C LYS A 129 -2.81 -3.47 17.65
N LEU A 130 -3.19 -2.34 17.06
CA LEU A 130 -4.42 -1.64 17.37
C LEU A 130 -5.50 -2.63 16.95
N LYS A 131 -5.89 -3.49 17.90
CA LYS A 131 -7.21 -4.09 17.87
C LYS A 131 -8.14 -2.89 17.72
N GLN A 132 -8.71 -2.73 16.53
CA GLN A 132 -9.85 -1.85 16.33
C GLN A 132 -11.02 -2.47 17.09
N THR A 133 -10.97 -2.44 18.41
CA THR A 133 -12.13 -2.67 19.24
C THR A 133 -12.91 -1.38 19.25
N MET A 134 -14.08 -1.42 18.62
CA MET A 134 -15.13 -0.43 18.85
C MET A 134 -15.44 -0.43 20.35
N VAL A 135 -14.97 0.58 21.08
CA VAL A 135 -15.42 0.80 22.46
C VAL A 135 -16.78 1.48 22.36
N VAL A 136 -17.83 0.72 22.69
CA VAL A 136 -19.19 1.26 22.79
C VAL A 136 -19.33 1.92 24.16
N ASP A 137 -19.00 3.20 24.26
CA ASP A 137 -19.28 3.98 25.45
C ASP A 137 -20.70 4.54 25.41
N LYS A 138 -21.69 3.69 25.71
CA LYS A 138 -22.93 4.13 26.37
C LYS A 138 -23.75 2.93 26.87
N LYS A 139 -23.98 2.86 28.19
CA LYS A 139 -25.12 2.10 28.71
C LYS A 139 -26.40 2.73 28.16
N ILE A 140 -27.14 1.97 27.37
CA ILE A 140 -28.49 2.33 26.96
C ILE A 140 -29.37 2.14 28.21
N ASN A 141 -29.81 3.24 28.83
CA ASN A 141 -30.83 3.17 29.88
C ASN A 141 -32.12 2.66 29.24
N SER A 142 -32.55 1.46 29.64
CA SER A 142 -33.88 0.94 29.34
C SER A 142 -34.90 1.79 30.10
N HIS A 143 -35.73 2.52 29.38
CA HIS A 143 -36.95 3.10 29.94
C HIS A 143 -37.94 1.95 30.25
N GLN A 144 -38.23 1.77 31.53
CA GLN A 144 -39.56 1.44 32.03
C GLN A 144 -40.09 2.66 32.77
#